data_AF-A0A0K2GFF5-F1
#
_entry.id   AF-A0A0K2GFF5-F1
#
_cell.length_a   1.000
_cell.length_b   1.000
_cell.length_c   1.000
_cell.angle_alpha   90.00
_cell.angle_beta   90.00
_cell.angle_gamma   90.00
#
_symmetry.space_group_name_H-M   'P 1'
#
loop_
_entity.id
_entity.type
_entity.pdbx_description
1 polymer ?
#
loop_
_entity_poly.entity_id
_entity_poly.type
_entity_poly.pdbx_seq_one_letter_code
_entity_poly.pdbx_strand_id
1 'polypeptide(L)' 'MAVRLNITMDDDVYARLKKQVPSKKLSSFISSAVRAKLHPDEKALDAAYRAAGKERWRQRLEEDWKTTEGEGWPK' A
#
# COMPACT_ATOMS: atom_id res chain seq x y z
N MET A 1 7.97 7.87 -9.21
CA MET A 1 8.05 9.30 -9.54
C MET A 1 8.12 10.09 -8.24
N ALA A 2 9.08 11.01 -8.08
CA ALA A 2 9.25 11.78 -6.84
C ALA A 2 8.66 13.19 -7.00
N VAL A 3 7.88 13.64 -6.01
CA VAL A 3 7.24 14.96 -5.99
C VAL A 3 7.79 15.75 -4.80
N ARG A 4 8.13 17.02 -5.01
CA ARG A 4 8.57 17.93 -3.95
C ARG A 4 7.37 18.73 -3.45
N LEU A 5 7.14 18.71 -2.14
CA LEU A 5 6.07 19.42 -1.47
C LEU A 5 6.66 20.43 -0.48
N ASN A 6 5.96 21.55 -0.31
CA ASN A 6 6.20 22.49 0.79
C ASN A 6 5.00 22.40 1.73
N ILE A 7 5.23 22.15 3.01
CA ILE A 7 4.17 21.88 4.00
C ILE A 7 4.36 22.77 5.22
N THR A 8 3.26 23.29 5.74
CA THR A 8 3.20 23.99 7.03
C THR A 8 2.73 23.00 8.09
N MET A 9 3.38 23.00 9.25
CA MET A 9 3.01 22.18 10.40
C MET A 9 3.25 22.98 11.69
N ASP A 10 2.60 22.58 12.77
CA ASP A 10 2.79 23.24 14.06
C ASP A 10 4.25 23.10 14.55
N ASP A 11 4.74 24.17 15.20
CA ASP A 11 6.13 24.25 15.66
C ASP A 11 6.48 23.15 16.67
N ASP A 12 5.54 22.78 17.54
CA ASP A 12 5.71 21.72 18.53
C ASP A 12 5.83 20.34 17.86
N VAL A 13 5.04 20.09 16.82
CA VAL A 13 5.11 18.89 15.99
C VAL A 13 6.44 18.82 15.25
N TYR A 14 6.89 19.92 14.65
CA TYR A 14 8.19 19.99 13.99
C TYR A 14 9.36 19.74 14.96
N ALA A 15 9.32 20.33 16.15
CA ALA A 15 10.35 20.15 17.17
C ALA A 15 10.44 18.68 17.62
N ARG A 16 9.31 18.01 17.85
CA ARG A 16 9.24 16.58 18.19
C ARG A 16 9.75 15.71 17.05
N LEU A 17 9.37 16.01 15.81
CA LEU A 17 9.82 15.31 14.63
C LEU A 17 11.35 15.38 14.47
N LYS A 18 11.92 16.57 14.65
CA LYS A 18 13.37 16.80 14.58
C LYS A 18 14.14 16.10 15.72
N LYS A 19 13.51 15.91 16.88
CA LYS A 19 14.10 15.18 18.01
C LYS A 19 14.11 13.67 17.80
N GLN A 20 13.06 13.12 17.18
CA GLN A 20 12.88 11.68 17.01
C GLN A 20 13.53 11.13 15.72
N VAL A 21 13.69 11.96 14.69
CA VAL A 21 14.18 11.52 13.38
C VAL A 21 15.53 12.14 13.07
N PRO A 22 16.54 11.36 12.61
CA PRO A 22 17.80 11.90 12.13
C PRO A 22 17.58 12.94 11.02
N SER A 23 18.34 14.03 11.05
CA SER A 23 18.17 15.21 10.17
C SER A 23 18.12 14.91 8.66
N LYS A 24 18.74 13.81 8.21
CA LYS A 24 18.73 13.37 6.79
C LYS A 24 17.60 12.40 6.43
N LYS A 25 16.74 12.00 7.37
CA LYS A 25 15.68 10.99 7.17
C LYS A 25 14.26 11.54 7.33
N LEU A 26 14.10 12.85 7.51
CA LEU A 26 12.81 13.49 7.77
C LEU A 26 11.79 13.25 6.65
N SER A 27 12.19 13.42 5.38
CA SER A 27 11.32 13.15 4.23
C SER A 27 10.95 11.66 4.09
N SER A 28 11.89 10.76 4.40
CA SER A 28 11.65 9.31 4.38
C SER A 28 10.66 8.91 5.48
N PHE A 29 10.79 9.50 6.67
CA PHE A 29 9.87 9.29 7.78
C PHE A 29 8.46 9.78 7.43
N ILE A 30 8.31 11.03 6.96
CA ILE A 30 7.00 11.59 6.57
C ILE A 30 6.36 10.74 5.49
N SER A 31 7.11 10.35 4.45
CA SER A 31 6.60 9.47 3.38
C SER A 31 6.11 8.12 3.92
N SER A 32 6.84 7.54 4.88
CA SER A 32 6.46 6.26 5.49
C SER A 32 5.21 6.39 6.36
N ALA A 33 5.11 7.47 7.14
CA ALA A 33 3.94 7.77 7.96
C ALA A 33 2.69 8.03 7.10
N VAL A 34 2.82 8.80 6.02
CA VAL A 34 1.74 9.03 5.05
C VAL A 34 1.34 7.73 4.39
N ARG A 35 2.31 6.89 3.96
CA ARG A 35 2.02 5.56 3.39
C ARG A 35 1.27 4.69 4.38
N ALA A 36 1.67 4.64 5.65
CA ALA A 36 0.98 3.87 6.68
C ALA A 36 -0.44 4.39 6.92
N LYS A 37 -0.63 5.72 6.91
CA LYS A 37 -1.94 6.35 7.13
C LYS A 37 -2.90 6.16 5.95
N LEU A 38 -2.37 6.17 4.72
CA LEU A 38 -3.13 5.97 3.48
C LEU A 38 -3.17 4.52 3.03
N HIS A 39 -2.48 3.61 3.72
CA HIS A 39 -2.57 2.19 3.41
C HIS A 39 -4.04 1.77 3.50
N PRO A 40 -4.56 1.00 2.54
CA PRO A 40 -5.91 0.48 2.65
C PRO A 40 -6.03 -0.23 3.99
N ASP A 41 -7.00 0.20 4.81
CA ASP A 41 -7.40 -0.54 5.99
C ASP A 41 -7.70 -1.98 5.56
N GLU A 42 -7.39 -2.97 6.39
CA GLU A 42 -7.60 -4.39 6.10
C GLU A 42 -9.05 -4.64 5.67
N LYS A 43 -10.00 -3.90 6.25
CA LYS A 43 -11.41 -3.90 5.86
C LYS A 43 -11.67 -3.35 4.46
N ALA A 44 -10.99 -2.27 4.07
CA ALA A 44 -11.11 -1.71 2.74
C ALA A 44 -10.51 -2.66 1.69
N LEU A 45 -9.43 -3.35 2.06
CA LEU A 45 -8.79 -4.36 1.23
C LEU A 45 -9.68 -5.60 1.07
N ASP A 46 -10.25 -6.14 2.15
CA ASP A 46 -11.20 -7.26 2.11
C ASP A 46 -12.44 -6.90 1.27
N ALA A 47 -13.00 -5.70 1.46
CA ALA A 47 -14.11 -5.22 0.65
C ALA A 47 -13.76 -5.14 -0.84
N ALA A 48 -12.56 -4.63 -1.16
CA ALA A 48 -12.07 -4.56 -2.54
C ALA A 48 -11.89 -5.96 -3.16
N TYR A 49 -11.34 -6.92 -2.42
CA TYR A 49 -11.20 -8.30 -2.90
C TYR A 49 -12.55 -9.00 -3.06
N ARG A 50 -13.49 -8.82 -2.15
CA ARG A 50 -14.85 -9.36 -2.29
C ARG A 50 -15.60 -8.75 -3.47
N ALA A 51 -15.39 -7.46 -3.75
CA ALA A 51 -15.93 -6.81 -4.93
C ALA A 51 -15.29 -7.36 -6.20
N ALA A 52 -13.96 -7.49 -6.21
CA ALA A 52 -13.18 -8.09 -7.29
C ALA A 52 -13.64 -9.52 -7.64
N GLY A 53 -13.92 -10.35 -6.63
CA GLY A 53 -14.41 -11.72 -6.83
C GLY A 53 -15.79 -11.83 -7.49
N LYS A 54 -16.55 -10.73 -7.55
CA LYS A 54 -17.84 -10.67 -8.26
C LYS A 54 -17.70 -10.31 -9.73
N GLU A 55 -16.50 -9.93 -10.18
CA GLU A 55 -16.26 -9.55 -11.56
C GLU A 55 -16.18 -10.79 -12.45
N ARG A 56 -17.12 -10.92 -13.39
CA ARG A 56 -17.24 -12.08 -14.28
C ARG A 56 -15.97 -12.40 -15.07
N TRP A 57 -15.20 -11.38 -15.44
CA TRP A 57 -13.94 -11.57 -16.17
C TRP A 57 -12.85 -12.20 -15.30
N ARG A 58 -12.81 -11.89 -13.99
CA ARG A 58 -11.89 -12.52 -13.04
C ARG A 58 -12.27 -13.97 -12.77
N GLN A 59 -13.57 -14.27 -12.70
CA GLN A 59 -14.05 -15.65 -12.53
C GLN A 59 -13.68 -16.52 -13.73
N ARG A 60 -13.88 -16.01 -14.96
CA ARG A 60 -13.46 -16.70 -16.17
C ARG A 60 -11.94 -16.89 -16.23
N LEU A 61 -11.18 -15.86 -15.84
CA LEU A 61 -9.73 -15.96 -15.73
C LEU A 61 -9.31 -17.03 -14.71
N GLU A 62 -9.93 -17.06 -13.53
CA GLU A 62 -9.66 -18.09 -12.51
C GLU A 62 -9.94 -19.51 -13.03
N GLU A 63 -11.00 -19.70 -13.81
CA GLU A 63 -11.30 -20.97 -14.51
C GLU A 63 -10.23 -21.32 -15.55
N ASP A 64 -9.78 -20.36 -16.35
CA ASP A 64 -8.69 -20.55 -17.31
C ASP A 64 -7.38 -20.95 -16.59
N TRP A 65 -7.04 -20.29 -15.48
CA TRP A 65 -5.84 -20.60 -14.69
C TRP A 65 -5.90 -21.99 -14.02
N LYS A 66 -7.08 -22.45 -13.58
CA LYS A 66 -7.27 -23.83 -13.07
C LYS A 66 -6.88 -24.88 -14.09
N THR A 67 -7.02 -24.60 -15.39
CA THR A 67 -6.58 -25.53 -16.44
C THR A 67 -5.07 -25.52 -16.66
N THR A 68 -4.38 -24.42 -16.31
CA THR A 68 -2.92 -24.29 -16.42
C THR A 68 -2.18 -24.82 -15.18
N GLU A 69 -2.76 -24.72 -13.98
CA GLU A 69 -2.18 -25.27 -12.74
C GLU A 69 -2.09 -26.81 -12.70
N GLY A 70 -2.71 -27.49 -13.67
CA GLY A 70 -2.60 -28.94 -13.86
C GLY A 70 -1.35 -29.40 -14.63
N GLU A 71 -0.54 -28.50 -15.16
CA GLU A 71 0.72 -28.87 -15.82
C GLU A 71 1.79 -29.20 -14.77
N GLY A 72 1.96 -30.51 -14.56
CA GLY A 72 2.77 -31.12 -13.52
C GLY A 72 4.14 -30.49 -13.33
N TRP A 73 4.31 -29.83 -12.18
CA TRP A 73 5.63 -29.61 -11.61
C TRP A 73 6.25 -30.97 -11.25
N PRO A 74 7.42 -31.34 -11.78
CA PRO A 74 8.13 -32.52 -11.30
C PRO A 74 8.48 -32.31 -9.81
N LYS A 75 8.18 -33.33 -9.00
CA LYS A 75 8.59 -33.40 -7.59
C LYS A 75 10.10 -33.39 -7.44
#